data_AF-A0A2U3QDW5-F1
#
_entry.id   AF-A0A2U3QDW5-F1
#
_cell.length_a   1.000
_cell.length_b   1.000
_cell.length_c   1.000
_cell.angle_alpha   90.00
_cell.angle_beta   90.00
_cell.angle_gamma   90.00
#
_symmetry.space_group_name_H-M   'P 1'
#
loop_
_entity.id
_entity.type
_entity.pdbx_description
1 polymer ?
#
loop_
_entity_poly.entity_id
_entity_poly.type
_entity_poly.pdbx_seq_one_letter_code
_entity_poly.pdbx_strand_id
1 'polypeptide(L)'
;MRNSFFLSILTGILITCSISQATMIGPASDYNVFVFHDMNVWTSHSQGRVAAGGNISMSGGYSVGLLASPADYSMVSGRNVYFGPGTVFNGGVFAGGNIQLKNYCVRGDVTANGRINKNGGTITGKISQNAADVSPIGFASAYSYLSSTSLSLAAMAPTGITYVSP
;
A
#
# COMPACT_ATOMS: atom_id res chain seq x y z
N MET A 1 6.90 -11.70 72.36
CA MET A 1 5.98 -10.57 72.12
C MET A 1 6.62 -9.69 71.04
N ARG A 2 6.13 -9.79 69.80
CA ARG A 2 5.37 -8.73 69.12
C ARG A 2 6.17 -7.42 68.97
N ASN A 3 6.72 -7.17 67.78
CA ASN A 3 6.04 -6.31 66.80
C ASN A 3 6.81 -6.21 65.49
N SER A 4 6.15 -6.73 64.45
CA SER A 4 6.37 -6.48 63.04
C SER A 4 6.10 -5.00 62.69
N PHE A 5 6.38 -4.64 61.44
CA PHE A 5 6.00 -3.41 60.72
C PHE A 5 6.98 -2.24 60.86
N PHE A 6 7.86 -2.04 59.88
CA PHE A 6 8.08 -0.76 59.19
C PHE A 6 8.96 -0.95 57.95
N LEU A 7 8.65 -1.95 57.14
CA LEU A 7 9.22 -2.13 55.81
C LEU A 7 8.11 -2.07 54.76
N SER A 8 7.53 -0.89 54.60
CA SER A 8 6.51 -0.66 53.57
C SER A 8 6.31 0.84 53.42
N ILE A 9 6.83 1.41 52.34
CA ILE A 9 6.21 2.40 51.43
C ILE A 9 7.38 2.92 50.57
N LEU A 10 7.82 2.09 49.63
CA LEU A 10 8.39 2.56 48.36
C LEU A 10 8.02 1.53 47.30
N THR A 11 6.74 1.16 47.26
CA THR A 11 6.19 0.34 46.18
C THR A 11 6.03 1.27 45.00
N GLY A 12 6.97 1.18 44.07
CA GLY A 12 7.03 1.98 42.86
C GLY A 12 5.69 1.97 42.12
N ILE A 13 5.17 3.15 41.85
CA ILE A 13 4.19 3.37 40.79
C ILE A 13 4.95 3.12 39.48
N LEU A 14 4.84 1.90 38.96
CA LEU A 14 5.15 1.57 37.58
C LEU A 14 4.09 2.27 36.72
N ILE A 15 4.43 3.47 36.25
CA ILE A 15 3.69 4.13 35.17
C ILE A 15 3.90 3.25 33.93
N THR A 16 2.98 2.33 33.65
CA THR A 16 2.90 1.68 32.34
C THR A 16 2.38 2.71 31.36
N CYS A 17 3.29 3.55 30.87
CA CYS A 17 2.99 4.40 29.73
C CYS A 17 2.79 3.47 28.55
N SER A 18 1.53 3.25 28.17
CA SER A 18 1.19 2.57 26.93
C SER A 18 1.74 3.42 25.79
N ILE A 19 2.91 3.04 25.28
CA ILE A 19 3.51 3.67 24.12
C ILE A 19 2.52 3.44 22.98
N SER A 20 1.89 4.50 22.49
CA SER A 20 1.08 4.43 21.28
C SER A 20 2.02 4.10 20.12
N GLN A 21 2.14 2.81 19.79
CA GLN A 21 2.88 2.38 18.62
C GLN A 21 1.99 2.64 17.40
N ALA A 22 2.11 3.83 16.84
CA ALA A 22 1.74 4.04 15.44
C ALA A 22 2.75 3.25 14.59
N THR A 23 2.53 1.94 14.44
CA THR A 23 3.37 1.14 13.56
C THR A 23 3.17 1.64 12.15
N MET A 24 4.23 2.18 11.54
CA MET A 24 4.20 2.57 10.13
C MET A 24 3.77 1.35 9.33
N ILE A 25 2.81 1.50 8.41
CA ILE A 25 2.32 0.43 7.53
C ILE A 25 3.35 0.02 6.45
N GLY A 26 4.64 0.33 6.70
CA GLY A 26 5.78 -0.06 5.88
C GLY A 26 5.64 0.43 4.44
N PRO A 27 5.98 -0.40 3.44
CA PRO A 27 5.95 -0.03 2.02
C PRO A 27 4.54 0.34 1.50
N ALA A 28 3.47 0.06 2.27
CA ALA A 28 2.12 0.50 1.91
C ALA A 28 1.86 1.99 2.20
N SER A 29 2.72 2.64 2.99
CA SER A 29 2.50 4.04 3.42
C SER A 29 2.52 5.05 2.28
N ASP A 30 3.21 4.76 1.19
CA ASP A 30 3.27 5.61 0.00
C ASP A 30 2.06 5.46 -0.95
N TYR A 31 1.12 4.57 -0.62
CA TYR A 31 0.01 4.18 -1.49
C TYR A 31 -1.34 4.45 -0.83
N ASN A 32 -2.26 5.04 -1.60
CA ASN A 32 -3.65 5.20 -1.18
C ASN A 32 -4.41 3.87 -1.22
N VAL A 33 -4.03 2.99 -2.14
CA VAL A 33 -4.58 1.64 -2.26
C VAL A 33 -3.42 0.67 -2.34
N PHE A 34 -3.37 -0.27 -1.41
CA PHE A 34 -2.39 -1.33 -1.37
C PHE A 34 -3.10 -2.66 -1.13
N VAL A 35 -3.04 -3.57 -2.11
CA VAL A 35 -3.74 -4.86 -2.10
C VAL A 35 -2.75 -5.98 -2.35
N PHE A 36 -2.83 -7.11 -1.64
CA PHE A 36 -1.94 -8.24 -1.89
C PHE A 36 -2.35 -9.12 -3.08
N HIS A 37 -3.64 -9.12 -3.39
CA HIS A 37 -4.24 -9.89 -4.47
C HIS A 37 -4.63 -9.00 -5.65
N ASP A 38 -5.58 -9.48 -6.44
CA ASP A 38 -6.08 -8.77 -7.61
C ASP A 38 -6.95 -7.58 -7.20
N MET A 39 -6.84 -6.49 -7.97
CA MET A 39 -7.65 -5.29 -7.83
C MET A 39 -8.50 -5.12 -9.08
N ASN A 40 -9.83 -5.05 -8.91
CA ASN A 40 -10.76 -4.77 -10.00
C ASN A 40 -11.64 -3.58 -9.64
N VAL A 41 -11.55 -2.49 -10.41
CA VAL A 41 -12.30 -1.25 -10.15
C VAL A 41 -12.87 -0.66 -11.43
N TRP A 42 -14.02 -0.02 -11.30
CA TRP A 42 -14.79 0.55 -12.40
C TRP A 42 -15.21 2.00 -12.06
N THR A 43 -15.06 2.92 -13.02
CA THR A 43 -15.58 4.31 -12.98
C THR A 43 -15.37 5.06 -11.65
N SER A 44 -14.12 5.34 -11.27
CA SER A 44 -13.80 6.13 -10.07
C SER A 44 -12.43 6.80 -10.20
N HIS A 45 -11.83 7.29 -9.12
CA HIS A 45 -10.45 7.78 -9.14
C HIS A 45 -9.77 7.51 -7.79
N SER A 46 -8.47 7.18 -7.83
CA SER A 46 -7.59 7.23 -6.67
C SER A 46 -6.80 8.53 -6.72
N GLN A 47 -6.93 9.36 -5.70
CA GLN A 47 -6.17 10.60 -5.61
C GLN A 47 -4.67 10.32 -5.46
N GLY A 48 -4.29 9.23 -4.80
CA GLY A 48 -2.89 8.82 -4.65
C GLY A 48 -2.52 7.58 -5.44
N ARG A 49 -1.35 7.03 -5.11
CA ARG A 49 -0.76 5.87 -5.80
C ARG A 49 -1.51 4.58 -5.47
N VAL A 50 -1.42 3.62 -6.38
CA VAL A 50 -2.08 2.32 -6.26
C VAL A 50 -1.08 1.19 -6.48
N ALA A 51 -1.15 0.17 -5.62
CA ALA A 51 -0.35 -1.04 -5.69
C ALA A 51 -1.22 -2.29 -5.49
N ALA A 52 -1.02 -3.31 -6.33
CA ALA A 52 -1.62 -4.62 -6.16
C ALA A 52 -0.60 -5.73 -6.39
N GLY A 53 -0.48 -6.68 -5.47
CA GLY A 53 0.42 -7.84 -5.62
C GLY A 53 -0.07 -8.83 -6.68
N GLY A 54 -1.37 -8.83 -6.95
CA GLY A 54 -1.99 -9.56 -8.04
C GLY A 54 -2.07 -8.76 -9.33
N ASN A 55 -3.12 -8.98 -10.11
CA ASN A 55 -3.44 -8.21 -11.31
C ASN A 55 -4.14 -6.89 -10.96
N ILE A 56 -3.95 -5.86 -11.78
CA ILE A 56 -4.75 -4.63 -11.74
C ILE A 56 -5.66 -4.60 -12.96
N SER A 57 -6.96 -4.48 -12.75
CA SER A 57 -7.97 -4.24 -13.77
C SER A 57 -8.73 -2.95 -13.45
N MET A 58 -8.57 -1.95 -14.30
CA MET A 58 -9.17 -0.63 -14.15
C MET A 58 -9.84 -0.21 -15.44
N SER A 59 -11.13 0.10 -15.37
CA SER A 59 -11.93 0.44 -16.54
C SER A 59 -12.92 1.58 -16.25
N GLY A 60 -13.52 2.11 -17.32
CA GLY A 60 -14.58 3.12 -17.22
C GLY A 60 -14.11 4.52 -16.81
N GLY A 61 -12.86 4.91 -17.12
CA GLY A 61 -12.35 6.25 -16.85
C GLY A 61 -11.53 6.37 -15.56
N TYR A 62 -11.15 5.24 -14.96
CA TYR A 62 -10.48 5.26 -13.66
C TYR A 62 -9.12 5.94 -13.73
N SER A 63 -8.88 6.94 -12.88
CA SER A 63 -7.62 7.70 -12.86
C SER A 63 -6.88 7.55 -11.53
N VAL A 64 -5.56 7.64 -11.57
CA VAL A 64 -4.66 7.35 -10.44
C VAL A 64 -3.65 8.47 -10.26
N GLY A 65 -3.38 8.84 -9.00
CA GLY A 65 -2.21 9.64 -8.63
C GLY A 65 -2.34 11.14 -8.88
N LEU A 66 -3.55 11.68 -9.04
CA LEU A 66 -3.76 13.11 -9.32
C LEU A 66 -3.12 14.03 -8.25
N LEU A 67 -3.21 13.64 -6.98
CA LEU A 67 -2.64 14.33 -5.83
C LEU A 67 -1.45 13.58 -5.22
N ALA A 68 -0.97 12.52 -5.87
CA ALA A 68 0.25 11.85 -5.44
C ALA A 68 1.46 12.77 -5.69
N SER A 69 2.42 12.75 -4.76
CA SER A 69 3.74 13.31 -5.05
C SER A 69 4.38 12.57 -6.23
N PRO A 70 5.13 13.25 -7.13
CA PRO A 70 5.81 12.60 -8.24
C PRO A 70 6.67 11.41 -7.80
N ALA A 71 6.61 10.32 -8.56
CA ALA A 71 7.49 9.15 -8.44
C ALA A 71 7.63 8.43 -9.79
N ASP A 72 8.50 7.43 -9.84
CA ASP A 72 8.69 6.61 -11.04
C ASP A 72 7.38 5.91 -11.45
N TYR A 73 6.63 5.39 -10.47
CA TYR A 73 5.38 4.67 -10.71
C TYR A 73 4.28 5.08 -9.74
N SER A 74 3.13 5.49 -10.29
CA SER A 74 1.89 5.74 -9.54
C SER A 74 0.96 4.52 -9.53
N MET A 75 1.21 3.55 -10.41
CA MET A 75 0.49 2.28 -10.48
C MET A 75 1.50 1.13 -10.55
N VAL A 76 1.42 0.20 -9.60
CA VAL A 76 2.33 -0.95 -9.52
C VAL A 76 1.54 -2.24 -9.40
N SER A 77 1.75 -3.18 -10.32
CA SER A 77 1.19 -4.52 -10.28
C SER A 77 2.29 -5.57 -10.13
N GLY A 78 2.12 -6.51 -9.20
CA GLY A 78 2.98 -7.69 -9.10
C GLY A 78 2.79 -8.66 -10.26
N ARG A 79 1.67 -8.56 -10.99
CA ARG A 79 1.35 -9.37 -12.17
C ARG A 79 1.00 -8.46 -13.35
N ASN A 80 -0.18 -8.63 -13.95
CA ASN A 80 -0.58 -7.91 -15.15
C ASN A 80 -1.30 -6.61 -14.81
N VAL A 81 -1.31 -5.67 -15.77
CA VAL A 81 -2.13 -4.45 -15.73
C VAL A 81 -3.05 -4.43 -16.94
N TYR A 82 -4.34 -4.21 -16.70
CA TYR A 82 -5.38 -3.97 -17.69
C TYR A 82 -5.96 -2.58 -17.39
N PHE A 83 -5.57 -1.58 -18.17
CA PHE A 83 -5.89 -0.19 -17.88
C PHE A 83 -6.56 0.51 -19.05
N GLY A 84 -7.73 1.04 -18.76
CA GLY A 84 -8.30 2.15 -19.49
C GLY A 84 -9.76 1.93 -19.91
N PRO A 85 -10.48 3.02 -20.26
CA PRO A 85 -9.99 4.39 -20.34
C PRO A 85 -9.63 4.99 -18.97
N GLY A 86 -8.73 5.99 -18.94
CA GLY A 86 -8.28 6.63 -17.69
C GLY A 86 -6.94 7.37 -17.79
N THR A 87 -6.54 8.07 -16.72
CA THR A 87 -5.24 8.74 -16.64
C THR A 87 -4.42 8.30 -15.41
N VAL A 88 -3.13 8.04 -15.62
CA VAL A 88 -2.14 7.89 -14.54
C VAL A 88 -1.34 9.20 -14.45
N PHE A 89 -1.45 9.86 -13.31
CA PHE A 89 -0.80 11.12 -13.01
C PHE A 89 0.43 10.91 -12.09
N ASN A 90 1.37 11.86 -12.19
CA ASN A 90 2.52 12.01 -11.30
C ASN A 90 3.36 10.73 -11.13
N GLY A 91 3.42 9.93 -12.19
CA GLY A 91 4.18 8.69 -12.25
C GLY A 91 3.71 7.77 -13.36
N GLY A 92 4.49 6.71 -13.53
CA GLY A 92 4.32 5.68 -14.53
C GLY A 92 3.47 4.48 -14.09
N VAL A 93 3.53 3.43 -14.90
CA VAL A 93 2.93 2.12 -14.65
C VAL A 93 4.03 1.06 -14.65
N PHE A 94 4.09 0.26 -13.59
CA PHE A 94 4.91 -0.94 -13.51
C PHE A 94 4.03 -2.19 -13.47
N ALA A 95 4.43 -3.24 -14.22
CA ALA A 95 3.84 -4.57 -14.13
C ALA A 95 4.90 -5.66 -14.10
N GLY A 96 4.82 -6.55 -13.11
CA GLY A 96 5.64 -7.77 -13.07
C GLY A 96 5.30 -8.78 -14.19
N GLY A 97 4.20 -8.58 -14.90
CA GLY A 97 3.77 -9.35 -16.07
C GLY A 97 3.50 -8.45 -17.28
N ASN A 98 2.37 -8.67 -17.95
CA ASN A 98 1.99 -7.94 -19.15
C ASN A 98 1.21 -6.66 -18.83
N ILE A 99 1.26 -5.70 -19.76
CA ILE A 99 0.44 -4.49 -19.71
C ILE A 99 -0.47 -4.44 -20.94
N GLN A 100 -1.75 -4.22 -20.73
CA GLN A 100 -2.75 -3.93 -21.75
C GLN A 100 -3.37 -2.56 -21.48
N LEU A 101 -3.15 -1.59 -22.37
CA LEU A 101 -3.67 -0.24 -22.27
C LEU A 101 -4.66 0.06 -23.38
N LYS A 102 -5.82 0.64 -23.04
CA LYS A 102 -6.85 1.05 -24.01
C LYS A 102 -7.40 2.44 -23.69
N ASN A 103 -7.32 3.37 -24.64
CA ASN A 103 -7.84 4.75 -24.49
C ASN A 103 -7.31 5.47 -23.22
N TYR A 104 -6.00 5.51 -23.08
CA TYR A 104 -5.33 5.87 -21.82
C TYR A 104 -4.52 7.16 -21.91
N CYS A 105 -4.14 7.73 -20.76
CA CYS A 105 -3.07 8.71 -20.64
C CYS A 105 -2.14 8.29 -19.50
N VAL A 106 -0.84 8.11 -19.75
CA VAL A 106 0.15 7.84 -18.70
C VAL A 106 1.19 8.95 -18.71
N ARG A 107 1.30 9.66 -17.59
CA ARG A 107 2.26 10.76 -17.39
C ARG A 107 3.54 10.30 -16.69
N GLY A 108 4.21 9.34 -17.31
CA GLY A 108 5.43 8.73 -16.78
C GLY A 108 5.85 7.53 -17.62
N ASP A 109 6.79 6.76 -17.10
CA ASP A 109 7.34 5.58 -17.76
C ASP A 109 6.36 4.39 -17.68
N VAL A 110 6.34 3.53 -18.69
CA VAL A 110 5.56 2.30 -18.68
C VAL A 110 6.53 1.13 -18.80
N THR A 111 6.62 0.35 -17.74
CA THR A 111 7.56 -0.77 -17.61
C THR A 111 6.80 -2.06 -17.37
N ALA A 112 7.09 -3.07 -18.18
CA ALA A 112 6.54 -4.40 -18.05
C ALA A 112 7.65 -5.45 -18.18
N ASN A 113 7.65 -6.42 -17.28
CA ASN A 113 8.50 -7.60 -17.43
C ASN A 113 7.99 -8.56 -18.52
N GLY A 114 6.72 -8.43 -18.91
CA GLY A 114 6.15 -9.06 -20.09
C GLY A 114 5.95 -8.08 -21.25
N ARG A 115 4.94 -8.38 -22.06
CA ARG A 115 4.59 -7.60 -23.26
C ARG A 115 3.71 -6.39 -22.92
N ILE A 116 3.91 -5.29 -23.65
CA ILE A 116 3.05 -4.10 -23.60
C ILE A 116 2.20 -4.02 -24.86
N ASN A 117 0.89 -4.13 -24.72
CA ASN A 117 -0.09 -3.91 -25.78
C ASN A 117 -0.83 -2.60 -25.52
N LYS A 118 -0.76 -1.68 -26.47
CA LYS A 118 -1.36 -0.34 -26.36
C LYS A 118 -2.29 -0.08 -27.54
N ASN A 119 -3.50 0.39 -27.25
CA ASN A 119 -4.49 0.76 -28.26
C ASN A 119 -5.16 2.09 -27.90
N GLY A 120 -4.77 3.16 -28.60
CA GLY A 120 -5.24 4.53 -28.37
C GLY A 120 -4.71 5.12 -27.06
N GLY A 121 -4.40 6.42 -27.04
CA GLY A 121 -3.89 7.11 -25.85
C GLY A 121 -2.46 7.62 -25.97
N THR A 122 -1.90 8.09 -24.86
CA THR A 122 -0.57 8.73 -24.79
C THR A 122 0.26 8.23 -23.62
N ILE A 123 1.58 8.08 -23.83
CA ILE A 123 2.59 7.85 -22.79
C ILE A 123 3.59 8.99 -22.95
N THR A 124 3.85 9.76 -21.89
CA THR A 124 4.83 10.86 -21.94
C THR A 124 6.26 10.38 -21.65
N GLY A 125 6.42 9.26 -20.93
CA GLY A 125 7.70 8.68 -20.59
C GLY A 125 8.15 7.56 -21.55
N LYS A 126 9.17 6.83 -21.11
CA LYS A 126 9.75 5.69 -21.82
C LYS A 126 8.85 4.47 -21.72
N ILE A 127 9.00 3.57 -22.70
CA ILE A 127 8.33 2.28 -22.72
C ILE A 127 9.39 1.19 -22.66
N SER A 128 9.36 0.39 -21.60
CA SER A 128 10.27 -0.74 -21.37
C SER A 128 9.44 -2.03 -21.33
N GLN A 129 9.53 -2.84 -22.37
CA GLN A 129 8.86 -4.14 -22.47
C GLN A 129 9.88 -5.26 -22.36
N ASN A 130 9.50 -6.39 -21.77
CA ASN A 130 10.43 -7.49 -21.45
C ASN A 130 11.65 -7.00 -20.66
N ALA A 131 11.44 -6.04 -19.75
CA ALA A 131 12.53 -5.29 -19.10
C ALA A 131 13.35 -6.12 -18.10
N ALA A 132 12.79 -7.22 -17.58
CA ALA A 132 13.36 -8.01 -16.49
C ALA A 132 13.72 -7.18 -15.23
N ASP A 133 12.96 -6.11 -14.99
CA ASP A 133 13.15 -5.20 -13.88
C ASP A 133 12.58 -5.78 -12.57
N VAL A 134 13.17 -5.38 -11.45
CA VAL A 134 12.67 -5.75 -10.13
C VAL A 134 11.44 -4.89 -9.81
N SER A 135 10.37 -5.51 -9.32
CA SER A 135 9.20 -4.78 -8.84
C SER A 135 9.60 -3.74 -7.80
N PRO A 136 9.16 -2.48 -7.91
CA PRO A 136 9.46 -1.44 -6.92
C PRO A 136 8.87 -1.78 -5.54
N ILE A 137 7.93 -2.73 -5.49
CA ILE A 137 7.33 -3.26 -4.26
C ILE A 137 7.67 -4.74 -4.13
N GLY A 138 8.32 -5.11 -3.03
CA GLY A 138 8.42 -6.50 -2.58
C GLY A 138 7.12 -6.95 -1.94
N PHE A 139 6.13 -7.40 -2.72
CA PHE A 139 4.82 -7.77 -2.16
C PHE A 139 4.87 -8.89 -1.12
N ALA A 140 5.81 -9.85 -1.26
CA ALA A 140 5.99 -10.92 -0.28
C ALA A 140 6.54 -10.42 1.06
N SER A 141 7.53 -9.51 1.04
CA SER A 141 8.07 -8.90 2.25
C SER A 141 7.07 -7.94 2.88
N ALA A 142 6.34 -7.15 2.08
CA ALA A 142 5.25 -6.30 2.55
C ALA A 142 4.15 -7.11 3.25
N TYR A 143 3.76 -8.26 2.68
CA TYR A 143 2.77 -9.16 3.28
C TYR A 143 3.26 -9.70 4.63
N SER A 144 4.50 -10.17 4.68
CA SER A 144 5.09 -10.71 5.90
C SER A 144 5.15 -9.65 7.02
N TYR A 145 5.58 -8.43 6.67
CA TYR A 145 5.64 -7.30 7.60
C TYR A 145 4.27 -6.90 8.14
N LEU A 146 3.28 -6.72 7.25
CA LEU A 146 1.94 -6.28 7.64
C LEU A 146 1.19 -7.38 8.42
N SER A 147 1.42 -8.66 8.09
CA SER A 147 0.87 -9.79 8.83
C SER A 147 1.46 -9.88 10.24
N SER A 148 2.79 -9.75 10.36
CA SER A 148 3.47 -9.75 11.66
C SER A 148 3.04 -8.56 12.53
N THR A 149 2.92 -7.37 11.92
CA THR A 149 2.40 -6.17 12.58
C THR A 149 0.97 -6.38 13.08
N SER A 150 0.10 -6.93 12.23
CA SER A 150 -1.29 -7.21 12.58
C SER A 150 -1.38 -8.19 13.76
N LEU A 151 -0.57 -9.25 13.77
CA LEU A 151 -0.50 -10.20 14.89
C LEU A 151 0.00 -9.53 16.18
N SER A 152 1.02 -8.67 16.08
CA SER A 152 1.53 -7.92 17.23
C SER A 152 0.46 -6.99 17.82
N LEU A 153 -0.26 -6.25 16.97
CA LEU A 153 -1.34 -5.36 17.39
C LEU A 153 -2.52 -6.13 17.99
N ALA A 154 -2.87 -7.29 17.42
CA ALA A 154 -3.91 -8.16 17.95
C ALA A 154 -3.56 -8.77 19.32
N ALA A 155 -2.27 -8.95 19.60
CA ALA A 155 -1.78 -9.45 20.89
C ALA A 155 -1.65 -8.37 21.97
N MET A 156 -1.84 -7.09 21.65
CA MET A 156 -1.73 -6.01 22.64
C MET A 156 -2.88 -6.09 23.65
N ALA A 157 -2.54 -6.05 24.94
CA ALA A 157 -3.54 -6.03 26.00
C ALA A 157 -4.40 -4.75 25.90
N PRO A 158 -5.71 -4.80 26.19
CA PRO A 158 -6.56 -3.62 26.21
C PRO A 158 -6.03 -2.62 27.26
N THR A 159 -5.74 -1.38 26.83
CA THR A 159 -5.31 -0.31 27.74
C THR A 159 -6.42 0.71 28.02
N GLY A 160 -7.62 0.48 27.48
CA GLY A 160 -8.79 1.33 27.69
C GLY A 160 -9.55 0.95 28.96
N ILE A 161 -9.86 1.93 29.80
CA ILE A 161 -10.80 1.78 30.91
C ILE A 161 -12.17 2.25 30.40
N THR A 162 -13.11 1.34 30.18
CA THR A 162 -14.49 1.70 29.81
C THR A 162 -15.35 1.81 31.07
N TYR A 163 -15.73 3.03 31.44
CA TYR A 163 -16.80 3.23 32.42
C TYR A 163 -18.14 3.22 31.67
N VAL A 164 -18.96 2.20 31.93
CA VAL A 164 -20.36 2.19 31.50
C VAL A 164 -21.18 2.67 32.68
N SER A 165 -21.72 3.89 32.60
CA SER A 165 -22.68 4.38 33.58
C SER A 165 -24.00 3.61 33.40
N PRO A 166 -24.61 3.10 34.49
CA PRO A 166 -25.90 2.41 34.43
C PRO A 166 -27.06 3.32 34.00
#